data_AF-A0A6M7V1A9-F1
#
_entry.id   AF-A0A6M7V1A9-F1
#
_cell.length_a   1.000
_cell.length_b   1.000
_cell.length_c   1.000
_cell.angle_alpha   90.00
_cell.angle_beta   90.00
_cell.angle_gamma   90.00
#
_symmetry.space_group_name_H-M   'P 1'
#
loop_
_entity.id
_entity.type
_entity.pdbx_description
1 polymer ?
#
loop_
_entity_poly.entity_id
_entity_poly.type
_entity_poly.pdbx_seq_one_letter_code
_entity_poly.pdbx_strand_id
1 'polypeptide(L)'
;MEASRMITFQQPPIGALSTQPAVIATPIVERMADRVLELGMNGTAVTKDSLYEHTDFTREEIDKHAPEACNLARARAVRQQG
;
A
#
# COMPACT_ATOMS: atom_id res chain seq x y z
N MET A 1 -16.35 -17.35 -54.12
CA MET A 1 -16.77 -18.36 -53.15
C MET A 1 -15.82 -18.21 -51.96
N GLU A 2 -16.19 -17.34 -51.01
CA GLU A 2 -15.33 -16.88 -49.91
C GLU A 2 -15.17 -17.97 -48.85
N ALA A 3 -13.93 -18.34 -48.54
CA ALA A 3 -13.59 -19.26 -47.48
C ALA A 3 -13.49 -18.51 -46.14
N SER A 4 -14.45 -18.81 -45.27
CA SER A 4 -14.37 -18.89 -43.81
C SER A 4 -13.36 -17.97 -43.09
N ARG A 5 -13.87 -16.85 -42.58
CA ARG A 5 -13.20 -15.99 -41.60
C ARG A 5 -12.99 -16.76 -40.30
N MET A 6 -11.74 -17.13 -40.06
CA MET A 6 -11.26 -17.73 -38.82
C MET A 6 -11.39 -16.69 -37.71
N ILE A 7 -12.38 -16.82 -36.83
CA ILE A 7 -12.52 -15.98 -35.64
C ILE A 7 -11.51 -16.49 -34.61
N THR A 8 -10.32 -15.88 -34.65
CA THR A 8 -9.32 -16.00 -33.60
C THR A 8 -9.84 -15.28 -32.35
N PHE A 9 -10.28 -16.05 -31.37
CA PHE A 9 -10.56 -15.54 -30.03
C PHE A 9 -9.22 -15.38 -29.30
N GLN A 10 -8.66 -14.17 -29.32
CA GLN A 10 -7.55 -13.84 -28.41
C GLN A 10 -8.12 -13.73 -26.99
N GLN A 11 -7.89 -14.75 -26.17
CA GLN A 11 -8.10 -14.63 -24.72
C GLN A 11 -7.12 -13.57 -24.19
N PRO A 12 -7.57 -12.52 -23.48
CA PRO A 12 -6.64 -11.66 -22.77
C PRO A 12 -5.90 -12.52 -21.73
N PRO A 13 -4.62 -12.25 -21.45
CA PRO A 13 -3.90 -12.96 -20.41
C PRO A 13 -4.67 -12.79 -19.09
N ILE A 14 -5.16 -13.90 -18.54
CA ILE A 14 -5.64 -13.96 -17.16
C ILE A 14 -4.41 -13.71 -16.29
N GLY A 15 -4.25 -12.45 -15.93
CA GLY A 15 -3.07 -11.91 -15.28
C GLY A 15 -3.20 -10.42 -14.99
N ALA A 16 -4.19 -9.75 -15.57
CA ALA A 16 -4.65 -8.44 -15.10
C ALA A 16 -5.49 -8.58 -13.83
N LEU A 17 -4.90 -9.12 -12.76
CA LEU A 17 -5.27 -8.61 -11.45
C LEU A 17 -4.91 -7.14 -11.49
N SER A 18 -5.94 -6.30 -11.57
CA SER A 18 -5.88 -4.87 -11.27
C SER A 18 -5.48 -4.74 -9.80
N THR A 19 -4.23 -5.07 -9.47
CA THR A 19 -3.57 -4.49 -8.33
C THR A 19 -3.44 -3.03 -8.70
N GLN A 20 -4.39 -2.25 -8.18
CA GLN A 20 -4.24 -0.84 -7.84
C GLN A 20 -2.76 -0.52 -7.66
N PRO A 21 -2.27 0.67 -8.04
CA PRO A 21 -0.92 1.06 -7.69
C PRO A 21 -0.82 1.04 -6.16
N ALA A 22 -0.41 -0.11 -5.61
CA ALA A 22 0.63 -0.16 -4.63
C ALA A 22 1.77 0.57 -5.33
N VAL A 23 1.72 1.91 -5.25
CA VAL A 23 2.89 2.77 -5.24
C VAL A 23 3.96 1.90 -4.63
N ILE A 24 4.98 1.53 -5.42
CA ILE A 24 5.98 0.52 -5.07
C ILE A 24 6.53 0.94 -3.70
N ALA A 25 5.91 0.42 -2.66
CA ALA A 25 6.05 1.00 -1.35
C ALA A 25 7.42 0.54 -0.93
N THR A 26 8.32 1.51 -0.76
CA THR A 26 9.65 1.17 -0.29
C THR A 26 9.50 0.38 1.01
N PRO A 27 10.35 -0.63 1.27
CA PRO A 27 10.17 -1.53 2.42
C PRO A 27 10.12 -0.78 3.75
N ILE A 28 10.70 0.43 3.82
CA ILE A 28 10.58 1.34 4.96
C ILE A 28 9.17 1.93 5.12
N VAL A 29 8.54 2.37 4.03
CA VAL A 29 7.16 2.89 4.05
C VAL A 29 6.19 1.81 4.48
N GLU A 30 6.38 0.56 4.04
CA GLU A 30 5.51 -0.55 4.45
C GLU A 30 5.61 -0.87 5.94
N ARG A 31 6.82 -0.88 6.48
CA ARG A 31 7.06 -1.09 7.92
C ARG A 31 6.55 0.10 8.74
N MET A 32 6.77 1.33 8.29
CA MET A 32 6.18 2.51 8.92
C MET A 32 4.66 2.44 8.89
N ALA A 33 4.05 2.07 7.78
CA ALA A 33 2.60 1.97 7.65
C ALA A 33 2.02 0.93 8.61
N ASP A 34 2.72 -0.18 8.83
CA ASP A 34 2.33 -1.20 9.82
C ASP A 34 2.33 -0.61 11.24
N ARG A 35 3.41 0.08 11.62
CA ARG A 35 3.52 0.76 12.92
C ARG A 35 2.49 1.87 13.11
N VAL A 36 2.26 2.68 12.07
CA VAL A 36 1.23 3.72 12.06
C VAL A 36 -0.16 3.10 12.26
N LEU A 37 -0.43 1.99 11.57
CA LEU A 37 -1.71 1.29 11.69
C LEU A 37 -1.87 0.71 13.10
N GLU A 38 -0.87 0.01 13.63
CA GLU A 38 -0.87 -0.52 14.99
C GLU A 38 -1.15 0.59 16.02
N LEU A 39 -0.41 1.70 15.96
CA LEU A 39 -0.60 2.83 16.87
C LEU A 39 -2.01 3.42 16.76
N GLY A 40 -2.52 3.60 15.53
CA GLY A 40 -3.88 4.09 15.30
C GLY A 40 -4.97 3.14 15.82
N MET A 41 -4.78 1.82 15.69
CA MET A 41 -5.69 0.80 16.23
C MET A 41 -5.70 0.77 17.75
N ASN A 42 -4.56 1.07 18.39
CA ASN A 42 -4.46 1.21 19.85
C ASN A 42 -5.02 2.54 20.39
N GLY A 43 -5.51 3.43 19.52
CA GLY A 43 -6.01 4.75 19.89
C GLY A 43 -4.90 5.78 20.19
N THR A 44 -3.66 5.47 19.84
CA THR A 44 -2.52 6.37 20.01
C THR A 44 -2.47 7.36 18.84
N ALA A 45 -2.27 8.64 19.15
CA ALA A 45 -2.06 9.66 18.14
C ALA A 45 -0.76 9.39 17.37
N VAL A 46 -0.87 9.12 16.06
CA VAL A 46 0.30 8.80 15.24
C VAL A 46 1.06 10.08 14.89
N THR A 47 2.04 10.41 15.72
CA THR A 47 2.92 11.57 15.53
C THR A 47 4.34 11.14 15.18
N LYS A 48 5.14 12.07 14.66
CA LYS A 48 6.56 11.82 14.38
C LYS A 48 7.32 11.38 15.63
N ASP A 49 6.98 11.96 16.77
CA ASP A 49 7.62 11.62 18.05
C ASP A 49 7.26 10.21 18.47
N SER A 50 5.97 9.84 18.44
CA SER A 50 5.52 8.48 18.75
C SER A 50 6.12 7.43 17.81
N LEU A 51 6.25 7.74 16.51
CA LEU A 51 6.96 6.85 15.59
C LEU A 51 8.43 6.73 15.98
N TYR A 52 9.10 7.83 16.30
CA TYR A 52 10.51 7.82 16.71
C TYR A 52 10.74 7.09 18.04
N GLU A 53 9.80 7.18 18.98
CA GLU A 53 9.86 6.51 20.29
C GLU A 53 9.55 5.01 20.22
N HIS A 54 8.63 4.61 19.34
CA HIS A 54 8.17 3.22 19.23
C HIS A 54 8.81 2.43 18.11
N THR A 55 9.71 3.03 17.33
CA THR A 55 10.36 2.37 16.18
C THR A 55 11.81 2.78 16.03
N ASP A 56 12.59 1.98 15.31
CA ASP A 56 13.99 2.25 15.01
C ASP A 56 14.22 3.24 13.85
N PHE A 57 13.17 3.92 13.37
CA PHE A 57 13.31 4.85 12.25
C PHE A 57 13.98 6.16 12.69
N THR A 58 14.85 6.69 11.84
CA THR A 58 15.42 8.02 12.07
C THR A 58 14.38 9.11 11.83
N ARG A 59 14.59 10.29 12.44
CA ARG A 59 13.71 11.45 12.20
C ARG A 59 13.66 11.87 10.73
N GLU A 60 14.76 11.71 10.00
CA GLU A 60 14.84 12.01 8.56
C GLU A 60 14.00 11.02 7.74
N GLU A 61 14.07 9.73 8.05
CA GLU A 61 13.23 8.71 7.41
C GLU A 61 11.77 8.94 7.71
N ILE A 62 11.42 9.24 8.97
CA ILE A 62 10.05 9.54 9.38
C ILE A 62 9.54 10.76 8.63
N ASP A 63 10.31 11.84 8.53
CA ASP A 63 9.90 13.05 7.81
C ASP A 63 9.61 12.76 6.33
N LYS A 64 10.51 11.99 5.70
CA LYS A 64 10.42 11.64 4.29
C LYS A 64 9.29 10.67 3.96
N HIS A 65 9.05 9.68 4.81
CA HIS A 65 8.21 8.53 4.52
C HIS A 65 6.90 8.49 5.30
N ALA A 66 6.76 9.23 6.40
CA ALA A 66 5.52 9.26 7.19
C ALA A 66 4.27 9.66 6.38
N PRO A 67 4.31 10.63 5.44
CA PRO A 67 3.12 10.95 4.65
C PRO A 67 2.61 9.77 3.83
N GLU A 68 3.53 9.06 3.16
CA GLU A 68 3.21 7.89 2.35
C GLU A 68 2.79 6.70 3.22
N ALA A 69 3.49 6.49 4.34
CA ALA A 69 3.17 5.46 5.31
C ALA A 69 1.78 5.66 5.93
N CYS A 70 1.41 6.89 6.31
CA CYS A 70 0.09 7.21 6.82
C CYS A 70 -1.01 6.95 5.77
N ASN A 71 -0.76 7.31 4.51
CA ASN A 71 -1.72 7.05 3.44
C ASN A 71 -1.89 5.53 3.22
N LEU A 72 -0.79 4.78 3.21
CA LEU A 72 -0.82 3.32 3.08
C LEU A 72 -1.50 2.66 4.29
N ALA A 73 -1.20 3.10 5.50
CA ALA A 73 -1.84 2.62 6.73
C ALA A 73 -3.36 2.86 6.69
N ARG A 74 -3.80 4.05 6.27
CA ARG A 74 -5.22 4.37 6.09
C ARG A 74 -5.88 3.50 5.03
N ALA A 75 -5.23 3.29 3.88
CA ALA A 75 -5.72 2.40 2.84
C ALA A 75 -5.86 0.95 3.33
N ARG A 76 -4.90 0.48 4.14
CA ARG A 76 -4.95 -0.83 4.80
C ARG A 76 -6.07 -0.91 5.84
N ALA A 77 -6.25 0.12 6.67
CA ALA A 77 -7.31 0.19 7.67
C ALA A 77 -8.71 0.09 7.04
N VAL A 78 -8.92 0.74 5.90
CA VAL A 78 -10.20 0.67 5.16
C VAL A 78 -10.43 -0.75 4.62
N ARG A 79 -9.39 -1.41 4.10
CA ARG A 79 -9.49 -2.78 3.57
C ARG A 79 -9.74 -3.84 4.66
N GLN A 80 -9.29 -3.59 5.89
CA GLN A 80 -9.50 -4.51 7.02
C GLN A 80 -10.87 -4.35 7.71
N GLN A 81 -11.58 -3.25 7.43
CA GLN A 81 -12.92 -2.98 7.98
C GLN A 81 -14.06 -3.33 7.01
N GLY A 82 -13.72 -3.82 5.82
CA GLY A 82 -14.67 -4.20 4.76
C GLY A 82 -14.93 -5.69 4.70
#